data_AF-A0A9P1GZE6-F1
#
_entry.id   AF-A0A9P1GZE6-F1
#
_cell.length_a   1.000
_cell.length_b   1.000
_cell.length_c   1.000
_cell.angle_alpha   90.00
_cell.angle_beta   90.00
_cell.angle_gamma   90.00
#
_symmetry.space_group_name_H-M   'P 1'
#
loop_
_entity.id
_entity.type
_entity.pdbx_description
1 polymer ?
#
loop_
_entity_poly.entity_id
_entity_poly.type
_entity_poly.pdbx_seq_one_letter_code
_entity_poly.pdbx_strand_id
1 'polypeptide(L)'
;MGNTPADPQPNPEPIGPGHLPVELLLEIASGLVLEDFLACAQVSRQWHAAWTQPRLAAALCRSFFPTLTVSNTFAAFQRACRRFFRRRHGKYTAVVDLSWGNWTQGIPRHFEFDPELHPDS
;
A
#
# COMPACT_ATOMS: atom_id res chain seq x y z
N MET A 1 17.87 27.03 45.47
CA MET A 1 17.16 25.78 45.17
C MET A 1 15.94 26.15 44.35
N GLY A 2 15.81 25.62 43.12
CA GLY A 2 14.69 25.90 42.23
C GLY A 2 14.91 25.24 40.87
N ASN A 3 14.91 23.92 40.84
CA ASN A 3 14.91 23.17 39.58
C ASN A 3 13.47 23.14 39.07
N THR A 4 13.13 24.03 38.13
CA THR A 4 11.88 23.95 37.39
C THR A 4 11.92 22.68 36.53
N PRO A 5 10.94 21.75 36.66
CA PRO A 5 10.89 20.62 35.76
C PRO A 5 10.52 21.16 34.37
N ALA A 6 11.42 20.98 33.40
CA ALA A 6 11.13 21.26 32.01
C ALA A 6 9.93 20.40 31.60
N ASP A 7 8.83 21.05 31.19
CA ASP A 7 7.70 20.39 30.55
C ASP A 7 8.23 19.46 29.44
N PRO A 8 7.74 18.21 29.34
CA PRO A 8 8.13 17.35 28.23
C PRO A 8 7.67 18.02 26.93
N GLN A 9 8.64 18.51 26.15
CA GLN A 9 8.41 18.97 24.78
C GLN A 9 7.61 17.89 24.04
N PRO A 10 6.46 18.21 23.43
CA PRO A 10 5.71 17.25 22.63
C PRO A 10 6.64 16.79 21.51
N ASN A 11 7.01 15.51 21.55
CA ASN A 11 7.78 14.87 20.51
C ASN A 11 7.01 15.09 19.20
N PRO A 12 7.58 15.74 18.16
CA PRO A 12 6.84 15.98 16.93
C PRO A 12 6.33 14.64 16.41
N GLU A 13 5.01 14.50 16.29
CA GLU A 13 4.44 13.30 15.68
C GLU A 13 5.14 13.11 14.33
N PRO A 14 5.64 11.90 14.04
CA PRO A 14 6.32 11.67 12.78
C PRO A 14 5.36 12.04 11.65
N ILE A 15 5.72 13.06 10.88
CA ILE A 15 4.98 13.49 9.70
C ILE A 15 5.19 12.40 8.64
N GLY A 16 4.42 11.33 8.78
CA GLY A 16 4.35 10.28 7.79
C GLY A 16 3.65 10.79 6.54
N PRO A 17 3.96 10.26 5.35
CA PRO A 17 3.34 10.69 4.10
C PRO A 17 1.85 10.39 4.02
N GLY A 18 1.26 9.75 5.04
CA GLY A 18 -0.18 9.72 5.23
C GLY A 18 -0.83 11.12 5.35
N HIS A 19 -0.05 12.16 5.57
CA HIS A 19 -0.48 13.56 5.62
C HIS A 19 -0.28 14.32 4.30
N LEU A 20 0.24 13.66 3.26
CA LEU A 20 0.42 14.32 1.96
C LEU A 20 -0.94 14.57 1.28
N PRO A 21 -1.09 15.70 0.56
CA PRO A 21 -2.20 15.91 -0.35
C PRO A 21 -2.32 14.78 -1.38
N VAL A 22 -3.54 14.50 -1.83
CA VAL A 22 -3.82 13.43 -2.79
C VAL A 22 -3.08 13.62 -4.12
N GLU A 23 -2.84 14.87 -4.52
CA GLU A 23 -2.11 15.23 -5.72
C GLU A 23 -0.64 14.76 -5.63
N LEU A 24 0.02 14.94 -4.49
CA LEU A 24 1.38 14.45 -4.28
C LEU A 24 1.44 12.93 -4.20
N LEU A 25 0.43 12.30 -3.61
CA LEU A 25 0.32 10.84 -3.60
C LEU A 25 0.14 10.28 -5.03
N LEU A 26 -0.61 10.98 -5.89
CA LEU A 26 -0.76 10.62 -7.31
C LEU A 26 0.56 10.75 -8.07
N GLU A 27 1.30 11.83 -7.86
CA GLU A 27 2.61 12.04 -8.46
C GLU A 27 3.58 10.93 -8.04
N ILE A 28 3.63 10.60 -6.74
CA ILE A 28 4.43 9.47 -6.25
C ILE A 28 3.97 8.16 -6.92
N ALA A 29 2.67 7.86 -6.92
CA ALA A 29 2.13 6.65 -7.53
C ALA A 29 2.43 6.53 -9.03
N SER A 30 2.53 7.64 -9.75
CA SER A 30 2.84 7.65 -11.18
C SER A 30 4.25 7.12 -11.49
N GLY A 31 5.17 7.23 -10.52
CA GLY A 31 6.53 6.72 -10.62
C GLY A 31 6.73 5.30 -10.09
N LEU A 32 5.68 4.69 -9.52
CA LEU A 32 5.77 3.33 -8.96
C LEU A 32 5.29 2.28 -9.97
N VAL A 33 6.00 1.16 -10.03
CA VAL A 33 5.42 -0.06 -10.60
C VAL A 33 4.42 -0.66 -9.61
N LEU A 34 3.61 -1.62 -10.09
CA LEU A 34 2.52 -2.18 -9.29
C LEU A 34 3.02 -2.84 -8.00
N GLU A 35 4.13 -3.57 -8.08
CA GLU A 35 4.76 -4.25 -6.97
C GLU A 35 5.24 -3.26 -5.89
N ASP A 36 5.93 -2.20 -6.29
CA ASP A 36 6.42 -1.16 -5.38
C ASP A 36 5.25 -0.43 -4.69
N PHE A 37 4.19 -0.14 -5.44
CA PHE A 37 2.97 0.42 -4.89
C PHE A 37 2.39 -0.46 -3.77
N LEU A 38 2.33 -1.78 -4.00
CA LEU A 38 1.80 -2.73 -3.02
C LEU A 38 2.67 -2.81 -1.77
N ALA A 39 4.00 -2.78 -1.93
CA ALA A 39 4.93 -2.71 -0.82
C ALA A 39 4.76 -1.41 -0.02
N CYS A 40 4.72 -0.25 -0.69
CA CYS A 40 4.49 1.06 -0.10
C CYS A 40 3.22 1.08 0.74
N ALA A 41 2.13 0.54 0.21
CA ALA A 41 0.84 0.59 0.87
C ALA A 41 0.72 -0.35 2.09
N GLN A 42 1.76 -1.13 2.37
CA GLN A 42 1.88 -1.97 3.56
C GLN A 42 2.91 -1.46 4.57
N VAL A 43 3.63 -0.37 4.28
CA VAL A 43 4.66 0.20 5.17
C VAL A 43 4.09 0.60 6.54
N SER A 44 2.90 1.20 6.57
CA SER A 44 2.23 1.55 7.83
C SER A 44 0.73 1.71 7.64
N ARG A 45 -0.01 1.78 8.76
CA ARG A 45 -1.46 2.09 8.75
C ARG A 45 -1.75 3.43 8.06
N GLN A 46 -0.89 4.43 8.26
CA GLN A 46 -1.07 5.75 7.67
C GLN A 46 -0.82 5.72 6.16
N TRP A 47 0.22 5.00 5.71
CA TRP A 47 0.44 4.76 4.29
C TRP A 47 -0.77 4.05 3.69
N HIS A 48 -1.19 2.93 4.26
CA HIS A 48 -2.36 2.19 3.80
C HIS A 48 -3.60 3.10 3.68
N ALA A 49 -3.94 3.86 4.72
CA ALA A 49 -5.07 4.78 4.70
C ALA A 49 -4.97 5.82 3.57
N ALA A 50 -3.79 6.38 3.33
CA ALA A 50 -3.56 7.31 2.23
C ALA A 50 -3.72 6.66 0.86
N TRP A 51 -3.17 5.45 0.67
CA TRP A 51 -3.24 4.74 -0.62
C TRP A 51 -4.64 4.20 -0.95
N THR A 52 -5.47 3.97 0.06
CA THR A 52 -6.84 3.44 -0.09
C THR A 52 -7.90 4.52 -0.30
N GLN A 53 -7.53 5.80 -0.35
CA GLN A 53 -8.48 6.89 -0.59
C GLN A 53 -9.21 6.70 -1.94
N PRO A 54 -10.53 6.97 -2.04
CA PRO A 54 -11.31 6.69 -3.24
C PRO A 54 -10.77 7.34 -4.52
N ARG A 55 -10.31 8.59 -4.43
CA ARG A 55 -9.74 9.32 -5.58
C ARG A 55 -8.47 8.66 -6.09
N LEU A 56 -7.62 8.22 -5.16
CA LEU A 56 -6.38 7.56 -5.48
C LEU A 56 -6.63 6.17 -6.05
N ALA A 57 -7.48 5.37 -5.41
CA ALA A 57 -7.90 4.07 -5.91
C ALA A 57 -8.46 4.15 -7.34
N ALA A 58 -9.22 5.20 -7.65
CA ALA A 58 -9.73 5.45 -8.99
C ALA A 58 -8.63 5.76 -10.02
N ALA A 59 -7.63 6.55 -9.65
CA ALA A 59 -6.49 6.83 -10.50
C ALA A 59 -5.64 5.57 -10.73
N LEU A 60 -5.38 4.81 -9.66
CA LEU A 60 -4.60 3.57 -9.68
C LEU A 60 -5.27 2.48 -10.54
N CYS A 61 -6.60 2.35 -10.44
CA CYS A 61 -7.35 1.46 -11.34
C CYS A 61 -7.12 1.85 -12.81
N ARG A 62 -7.13 3.15 -13.12
CA ARG A 62 -6.96 3.64 -14.50
C ARG A 62 -5.52 3.52 -14.99
N SER A 63 -4.53 3.73 -14.14
CA SER A 63 -3.11 3.64 -14.51
C SER A 63 -2.66 2.19 -14.70
N PHE A 64 -2.93 1.32 -13.71
CA PHE A 64 -2.44 -0.07 -13.74
C PHE A 64 -3.37 -1.02 -14.49
N PHE A 65 -4.68 -0.74 -14.51
CA PHE A 65 -5.69 -1.64 -15.06
C PHE A 65 -6.74 -0.89 -15.89
N PRO A 66 -6.37 -0.25 -17.01
CA PRO A 66 -7.27 0.59 -17.82
C PRO A 66 -8.52 -0.14 -18.35
N THR A 67 -8.52 -1.47 -18.34
CA THR A 67 -9.66 -2.30 -18.75
C THR A 67 -10.70 -2.53 -17.64
N LEU A 68 -10.49 -2.02 -16.42
CA LEU A 68 -11.48 -2.06 -15.34
C LEU A 68 -12.60 -1.04 -15.60
N THR A 69 -13.71 -1.51 -16.18
CA THR A 69 -14.87 -0.66 -16.52
C THR A 69 -15.87 -0.47 -15.39
N VAL A 70 -15.84 -1.32 -14.36
CA VAL A 70 -17.02 -1.56 -13.49
C VAL A 70 -16.94 -0.86 -12.12
N SER A 71 -15.75 -0.51 -11.63
CA SER A 71 -15.63 0.25 -10.37
C SER A 71 -14.20 0.70 -10.12
N ASN A 72 -14.08 1.98 -9.78
CA ASN A 72 -12.84 2.65 -9.39
C ASN A 72 -12.67 2.63 -7.87
N THR A 73 -13.02 1.51 -7.24
CA THR A 73 -12.89 1.32 -5.80
C THR A 73 -11.61 0.60 -5.46
N PHE A 74 -11.12 0.80 -4.24
CA PHE A 74 -9.93 0.09 -3.78
C PHE A 74 -10.14 -1.44 -3.78
N ALA A 75 -11.33 -1.92 -3.45
CA ALA A 75 -11.67 -3.36 -3.54
C ALA A 75 -11.55 -3.90 -4.99
N ALA A 76 -11.94 -3.10 -5.99
CA ALA A 76 -11.78 -3.46 -7.39
C ALA A 76 -10.30 -3.49 -7.79
N PHE A 77 -9.52 -2.50 -7.36
CA PHE A 77 -8.06 -2.48 -7.53
C PHE A 77 -7.41 -3.73 -6.94
N GLN A 78 -7.71 -4.09 -5.68
CA GLN A 78 -7.20 -5.29 -5.04
C GLN A 78 -7.55 -6.56 -5.82
N ARG A 79 -8.79 -6.65 -6.33
CA ARG A 79 -9.24 -7.81 -7.12
C ARG A 79 -8.49 -7.89 -8.45
N ALA A 80 -8.18 -6.76 -9.07
CA ALA A 80 -7.39 -6.68 -10.29
C ALA A 80 -5.93 -7.08 -10.05
N CYS A 81 -5.30 -6.58 -8.99
CA CYS A 81 -3.97 -7.01 -8.55
C CYS A 81 -3.92 -8.53 -8.38
N ARG A 82 -4.85 -9.10 -7.60
CA ARG A 82 -4.94 -10.56 -7.41
C ARG A 82 -5.13 -11.34 -8.72
N ARG A 83 -5.78 -10.77 -9.73
CA ARG A 83 -5.94 -11.41 -11.05
C ARG A 83 -4.66 -11.30 -11.88
N PHE A 84 -4.00 -10.15 -11.82
CA PHE A 84 -2.75 -9.87 -12.52
C PHE A 84 -1.65 -10.82 -12.04
N PHE A 85 -1.39 -10.89 -10.73
CA PHE A 85 -0.38 -11.80 -10.19
C PHE A 85 -0.73 -13.27 -10.42
N ARG A 86 -2.01 -13.65 -10.34
CA ARG A 86 -2.45 -15.00 -10.71
C ARG A 86 -2.13 -15.38 -12.16
N ARG A 87 -2.26 -14.43 -13.09
CA ARG A 87 -1.94 -14.66 -14.50
C ARG A 87 -0.44 -14.68 -14.73
N ARG A 88 0.30 -13.75 -14.09
CA ARG A 88 1.75 -13.59 -14.27
C ARG A 88 2.55 -14.75 -13.65
N HIS A 89 2.13 -15.26 -12.50
CA HIS A 89 2.86 -16.29 -11.74
C HIS A 89 2.13 -17.66 -11.73
N GLY A 90 1.08 -17.87 -12.52
CA GLY A 90 0.43 -19.19 -12.64
C GLY A 90 -0.10 -19.77 -11.33
N LYS A 91 0.08 -21.09 -11.10
CA LYS A 91 -0.42 -21.81 -9.90
C LYS A 91 0.44 -21.59 -8.64
N TYR A 92 1.53 -20.83 -8.72
CA TYR A 92 2.40 -20.48 -7.57
C TYR A 92 1.75 -19.49 -6.59
N THR A 93 0.47 -19.22 -6.80
CA THR A 93 -0.43 -18.29 -6.12
C THR A 93 -0.83 -18.64 -4.69
N ALA A 94 -0.18 -19.62 -4.06
CA ALA A 94 -0.42 -19.86 -2.63
C ALA A 94 0.17 -18.76 -1.74
N VAL A 95 1.14 -17.96 -2.23
CA VAL A 95 1.93 -17.07 -1.36
C VAL A 95 1.72 -15.57 -1.62
N VAL A 96 1.14 -15.16 -2.75
CA VAL A 96 0.71 -13.75 -2.93
C VAL A 96 -0.63 -13.54 -2.21
N ASP A 97 -0.61 -13.71 -0.88
CA ASP A 97 -1.69 -13.27 -0.02
C ASP A 97 -1.63 -11.74 0.01
N LEU A 98 -2.31 -11.12 -0.97
CA LEU A 98 -2.76 -9.73 -0.87
C LEU A 98 -3.84 -9.64 0.22
N SER A 99 -3.54 -10.15 1.41
CA SER A 99 -4.13 -9.75 2.67
C SER A 99 -3.54 -8.39 2.95
N TRP A 100 -4.19 -7.37 2.42
CA TRP A 100 -4.06 -6.03 2.95
C TRP A 100 -4.47 -6.15 4.41
N GLY A 101 -3.47 -6.21 5.28
CA GLY A 101 -3.60 -6.78 6.61
C GLY A 101 -4.83 -6.26 7.31
N ASN A 102 -5.46 -7.13 8.10
CA ASN A 102 -6.44 -6.74 9.10
C ASN A 102 -5.67 -5.84 10.10
N TRP A 103 -5.43 -4.57 9.76
CA TRP A 103 -4.68 -3.62 10.58
C TRP A 103 -5.37 -3.40 11.93
N THR A 104 -6.65 -3.78 12.02
CA THR A 104 -7.45 -3.95 13.24
C THR A 104 -6.85 -4.96 14.22
N GLN A 105 -6.11 -5.96 13.75
CA GLN A 105 -5.38 -6.94 14.58
C GLN A 105 -3.89 -6.61 14.76
N GLY A 106 -3.40 -5.51 14.16
CA GLY A 106 -2.04 -5.01 14.38
C GLY A 106 -0.92 -5.82 13.72
N ILE A 107 -1.23 -6.79 12.84
CA ILE A 107 -0.23 -7.61 12.15
C ILE A 107 -0.04 -7.07 10.72
N PRO A 108 1.09 -6.41 10.41
CA PRO A 108 1.43 -6.11 9.03
C PRO A 108 1.73 -7.43 8.31
N ARG A 109 0.90 -7.77 7.33
CA ARG A 109 1.21 -8.83 6.37
C ARG A 109 2.12 -8.17 5.34
N HIS A 110 3.39 -8.54 5.32
CA HIS A 110 4.32 -8.08 4.30
C HIS A 110 3.98 -8.71 2.95
N PHE A 111 4.22 -7.96 1.88
CA PHE A 111 4.20 -8.45 0.52
C PHE A 111 5.49 -9.25 0.35
N GLU A 112 5.40 -10.55 0.59
CA GLU A 112 6.53 -11.46 0.39
C GLU A 112 6.34 -12.16 -0.96
N PHE A 113 7.27 -11.87 -1.88
CA PHE A 113 7.56 -12.80 -2.95
C PHE A 113 8.34 -13.96 -2.33
N ASP A 114 7.83 -15.18 -2.50
CA ASP A 114 8.55 -16.39 -2.08
C ASP A 114 9.81 -16.56 -2.95
N PRO A 115 11.02 -16.43 -2.37
CA PRO A 115 12.26 -16.56 -3.12
C PRO A 115 12.54 -18.01 -3.55
N GLU A 116 11.94 -19.03 -2.92
CA GLU A 116 12.13 -20.44 -3.30
C GLU A 116 11.36 -20.81 -4.58
N LEU A 117 10.48 -19.93 -5.05
CA LEU A 117 9.61 -20.14 -6.20
C LEU A 117 10.05 -19.38 -7.46
N HIS A 118 11.14 -18.61 -7.40
CA HIS A 118 11.77 -17.94 -8.55
C HIS A 118 13.14 -18.60 -8.84
N PRO A 119 13.23 -19.59 -9.76
CA PRO A 119 14.51 -20.22 -10.08
C PRO A 119 15.45 -19.38 -10.95
N ASP A 120 15.05 -18.18 -11.38
CA ASP A 120 15.88 -17.33 -12.23
C ASP A 120 16.04 -15.93 -11.61
N SER A 121 17.14 -15.74 -10.87
CA SER A 121 17.86 -14.47 -10.69
C SER A 121 19.19 -14.57 -11.44
#